data_AF-A0A1Z9SP40-F1
#
_entry.id   AF-A0A1Z9SP40-F1
#
_cell.length_a   1.000
_cell.length_b   1.000
_cell.length_c   1.000
_cell.angle_alpha   90.00
_cell.angle_beta   90.00
_cell.angle_gamma   90.00
#
_symmetry.space_group_name_H-M   'P 1'
#
loop_
_entity.id
_entity.type
_entity.pdbx_description
1 polymer ?
#
loop_
_entity_poly.entity_id
_entity_poly.type
_entity_poly.pdbx_seq_one_letter_code
_entity_poly.pdbx_strand_id
1 'polypeptide(L)'
;MRVSASEIESTLQKATIGLGLGIGCGAEAGRAALTMARHNIDLASIFAAAFDNISSGRSRTYDNARAFDGVFAPTQAERHLSSIIAAPTICDFLAVGTGQLVAESVDFPMILLMSLLSHGLEIECEKLGDERVVIFSKAGNLRYENGEIESFQKPSSLKLSYIAGFERNLLSHPMGELKVDGDSWSELLSYAERCLVVGSEQSRLMEAGAGLIDED
;
A
#
# COMPACT_ATOMS: atom_id res chain seq x y z
N MET A 1 -7.03 -0.76 19.84
CA MET A 1 -6.72 -2.15 20.25
C MET A 1 -5.24 -2.46 20.01
N ARG A 2 -4.79 -3.69 20.31
CA ARG A 2 -3.42 -4.15 20.06
C ARG A 2 -3.42 -5.36 19.15
N VAL A 3 -2.53 -5.37 18.16
CA VAL A 3 -2.42 -6.42 17.14
C VAL A 3 -0.95 -6.75 16.88
N SER A 4 -0.67 -7.97 16.46
CA SER A 4 0.71 -8.34 16.09
C SER A 4 1.07 -7.89 14.68
N ALA A 5 2.37 -7.77 14.37
CA ALA A 5 2.82 -7.46 13.00
C ALA A 5 2.31 -8.49 11.97
N SER A 6 2.34 -9.78 12.30
CA SER A 6 1.82 -10.84 11.43
C SER A 6 0.31 -10.78 11.25
N GLU A 7 -0.43 -10.31 12.26
CA GLU A 7 -1.87 -10.07 12.16
C GLU A 7 -2.17 -8.89 11.22
N ILE A 8 -1.36 -7.83 11.24
CA ILE A 8 -1.43 -6.72 10.26
C ILE A 8 -1.22 -7.24 8.84
N GLU A 9 -0.11 -7.92 8.59
CA GLU A 9 0.21 -8.41 7.25
C GLU A 9 -0.85 -9.37 6.72
N SER A 10 -1.25 -10.36 7.53
CA SER A 10 -2.25 -11.35 7.13
C SER A 10 -3.64 -10.75 6.93
N THR A 11 -4.04 -9.77 7.74
CA THR A 11 -5.32 -9.08 7.58
C THR A 11 -5.34 -8.23 6.32
N LEU A 12 -4.30 -7.43 6.06
CA LEU A 12 -4.21 -6.61 4.85
C LEU A 12 -4.11 -7.46 3.59
N GLN A 13 -3.37 -8.58 3.64
CA GLN A 13 -3.33 -9.55 2.54
C GLN A 13 -4.72 -10.10 2.21
N LYS A 14 -5.46 -10.56 3.23
CA LYS A 14 -6.82 -11.07 3.08
C LYS A 14 -7.78 -9.99 2.58
N ALA A 15 -7.72 -8.78 3.14
CA ALA A 15 -8.57 -7.67 2.74
C ALA A 15 -8.35 -7.27 1.28
N THR A 16 -7.09 -7.26 0.83
CA THR A 16 -6.72 -7.00 -0.56
C THR A 16 -7.31 -8.07 -1.49
N ILE A 17 -7.21 -9.35 -1.11
CA ILE A 17 -7.85 -10.46 -1.86
C ILE A 17 -9.38 -10.34 -1.84
N GLY A 18 -9.97 -9.96 -0.71
CA GLY A 18 -11.42 -9.74 -0.55
C GLY A 18 -11.97 -8.59 -1.40
N LEU A 19 -11.10 -7.68 -1.86
CA LEU A 19 -11.41 -6.64 -2.86
C LEU A 19 -11.16 -7.09 -4.31
N GLY A 20 -10.77 -8.35 -4.53
CA GLY A 20 -10.45 -8.88 -5.86
C GLY A 20 -9.10 -8.42 -6.41
N LEU A 21 -8.20 -7.92 -5.56
CA LEU A 21 -6.86 -7.47 -5.95
C LEU A 21 -5.84 -8.61 -5.90
N GLY A 22 -4.73 -8.44 -6.62
CA GLY A 22 -3.66 -9.45 -6.68
C GLY A 22 -2.88 -9.60 -5.38
N ILE A 23 -2.27 -10.78 -5.19
CA ILE A 23 -1.48 -11.10 -3.98
C ILE A 23 -0.34 -10.09 -3.76
N GLY A 24 0.28 -9.61 -4.85
CA GLY A 24 1.35 -8.62 -4.79
C GLY A 24 0.94 -7.31 -4.11
N CYS A 25 -0.29 -6.84 -4.34
CA CYS A 25 -0.82 -5.64 -3.66
C CYS A 25 -0.94 -5.88 -2.14
N GLY A 26 -1.35 -7.08 -1.73
CA GLY A 26 -1.54 -7.41 -0.31
C GLY A 26 -0.21 -7.49 0.45
N ALA A 27 0.79 -8.11 -0.17
CA ALA A 27 2.12 -8.21 0.40
C ALA A 27 2.77 -6.81 0.53
N GLU A 28 2.55 -5.95 -0.46
CA GLU A 28 3.03 -4.57 -0.45
C GLU A 28 2.30 -3.72 0.61
N ALA A 29 0.99 -3.86 0.73
CA ALA A 29 0.18 -3.20 1.76
C ALA A 29 0.64 -3.57 3.18
N GLY A 30 0.92 -4.87 3.43
CA GLY A 30 1.46 -5.34 4.71
C GLY A 30 2.78 -4.67 5.07
N ARG A 31 3.76 -4.67 4.16
CA ARG A 31 5.06 -4.00 4.36
C ARG A 31 4.92 -2.50 4.60
N ALA A 32 4.07 -1.83 3.82
CA ALA A 32 3.79 -0.41 3.99
C ALA A 32 3.17 -0.11 5.37
N ALA A 33 2.21 -0.92 5.82
CA ALA A 33 1.57 -0.74 7.13
C ALA A 33 2.55 -0.92 8.30
N LEU A 34 3.44 -1.91 8.24
CA LEU A 34 4.47 -2.08 9.26
C LEU A 34 5.50 -0.94 9.23
N THR A 35 5.77 -0.39 8.06
CA THR A 35 6.61 0.81 7.91
C THR A 35 5.90 2.03 8.51
N MET A 36 4.59 2.22 8.29
CA MET A 36 3.80 3.25 8.98
C MET A 36 3.88 3.12 10.50
N ALA A 37 3.73 1.90 11.02
CA ALA A 37 3.79 1.64 12.45
C ALA A 37 5.14 2.05 13.07
N ARG A 38 6.26 1.81 12.37
CA ARG A 38 7.60 2.26 12.81
C ARG A 38 7.70 3.78 12.92
N HIS A 39 7.00 4.50 12.07
CA HIS A 39 6.97 5.96 12.05
C HIS A 39 5.84 6.55 12.92
N ASN A 40 5.16 5.72 13.72
CA ASN A 40 3.99 6.11 14.53
C ASN A 40 2.85 6.73 13.71
N ILE A 41 2.68 6.29 12.46
CA ILE A 41 1.62 6.72 11.57
C ILE A 41 0.44 5.75 11.72
N ASP A 42 -0.79 6.29 11.77
CA ASP A 42 -2.00 5.49 11.89
C ASP A 42 -2.26 4.68 10.62
N LEU A 43 -1.89 3.41 10.64
CA LEU A 43 -2.11 2.49 9.53
C LEU A 43 -3.59 2.13 9.37
N ALA A 44 -4.35 1.94 10.46
CA ALA A 44 -5.65 1.29 10.37
C ALA A 44 -6.66 2.17 9.65
N SER A 45 -6.76 3.43 10.05
CA SER A 45 -7.69 4.38 9.44
C SER A 45 -7.32 4.72 8.00
N ILE A 46 -6.01 4.81 7.70
CA ILE A 46 -5.53 5.09 6.33
C ILE A 46 -5.87 3.92 5.40
N PHE A 47 -5.58 2.68 5.79
CA PHE A 47 -5.89 1.52 4.95
C PHE A 47 -7.40 1.27 4.83
N ALA A 48 -8.19 1.48 5.90
CA ALA A 48 -9.64 1.34 5.85
C ALA A 48 -10.24 2.31 4.81
N ALA A 49 -9.85 3.58 4.87
CA ALA A 49 -10.31 4.59 3.91
C ALA A 49 -9.83 4.32 2.47
N ALA A 50 -8.61 3.80 2.29
CA ALA A 50 -8.09 3.40 0.98
C ALA A 50 -8.88 2.21 0.40
N PHE A 51 -9.20 1.21 1.21
CA PHE A 51 -10.04 0.09 0.81
C PHE A 51 -11.47 0.52 0.49
N ASP A 52 -12.06 1.44 1.25
CA ASP A 52 -13.37 1.99 0.92
C ASP A 52 -13.35 2.77 -0.41
N ASN A 53 -12.30 3.53 -0.68
CA ASN A 53 -12.15 4.19 -1.98
C ASN A 53 -12.09 3.19 -3.15
N ILE A 54 -11.44 2.04 -2.98
CA ILE A 54 -11.41 0.98 -3.99
C ILE A 54 -12.79 0.31 -4.10
N SER A 55 -13.39 -0.09 -2.98
CA SER A 55 -14.67 -0.78 -2.92
C SER A 55 -15.82 0.06 -3.49
N SER A 56 -15.82 1.37 -3.24
CA SER A 56 -16.81 2.32 -3.77
C SER A 56 -16.50 2.80 -5.20
N GLY A 57 -15.35 2.44 -5.75
CA GLY A 57 -14.91 2.83 -7.08
C GLY A 57 -14.47 4.30 -7.22
N ARG A 58 -14.16 4.97 -6.11
CA ARG A 58 -13.52 6.31 -6.10
C ARG A 58 -12.05 6.26 -6.51
N SER A 59 -11.37 5.16 -6.18
CA SER A 59 -10.01 4.87 -6.64
C SER A 59 -9.99 3.77 -7.69
N ARG A 60 -9.13 3.92 -8.70
CA ARG A 60 -8.97 2.99 -9.82
C ARG A 60 -7.52 2.62 -10.05
N THR A 61 -7.31 1.61 -10.89
CA THR A 61 -5.99 1.27 -11.41
C THR A 61 -5.46 2.36 -12.35
N TYR A 62 -4.18 2.25 -12.74
CA TYR A 62 -3.49 3.17 -13.62
C TYR A 62 -3.58 2.79 -15.11
N ASP A 63 -3.39 3.78 -15.97
CA ASP A 63 -3.21 3.60 -17.41
C ASP A 63 -1.84 2.97 -17.72
N ASN A 64 -1.83 1.76 -18.29
CA ASN A 64 -0.60 1.01 -18.59
C ASN A 64 0.26 1.67 -19.68
N ALA A 65 -0.34 2.33 -20.66
CA ALA A 65 0.42 2.96 -21.75
C ALA A 65 1.19 4.17 -21.20
N ARG A 66 0.54 4.99 -20.38
CA ARG A 66 1.19 6.13 -19.72
C ARG A 66 2.22 5.71 -18.68
N ALA A 67 1.96 4.62 -17.95
CA ALA A 67 2.88 4.10 -16.94
C ALA A 67 4.23 3.67 -17.55
N PHE A 68 4.24 3.19 -18.79
CA PHE A 68 5.48 2.86 -19.52
C PHE A 68 6.39 4.09 -19.69
N ASP A 69 5.80 5.27 -19.86
CA ASP A 69 6.50 6.56 -19.99
C ASP A 69 6.77 7.21 -18.61
N GLY A 70 6.58 6.48 -17.50
CA GLY A 70 6.79 6.99 -16.16
C GLY A 70 5.66 7.89 -15.64
N VAL A 71 4.46 7.81 -16.22
CA VAL A 71 3.29 8.57 -15.75
C VAL A 71 2.17 7.63 -15.30
N PHE A 72 2.01 7.50 -13.99
CA PHE A 72 0.96 6.69 -13.37
C PHE A 72 -0.27 7.58 -13.14
N ALA A 73 -1.29 7.39 -13.94
CA ALA A 73 -2.52 8.16 -13.87
C ALA A 73 -3.75 7.25 -13.81
N PRO A 74 -4.84 7.65 -13.13
CA PRO A 74 -6.03 6.82 -13.04
C PRO A 74 -6.61 6.53 -14.43
N THR A 75 -7.09 5.31 -14.65
CA THR A 75 -7.74 4.86 -15.89
C THR A 75 -9.02 5.63 -16.25
N GLN A 76 -9.59 6.37 -15.30
CA GLN A 76 -10.82 7.16 -15.49
C GLN A 76 -10.59 8.58 -14.98
N ALA A 77 -11.06 9.57 -15.75
CA ALA A 77 -11.08 10.96 -15.33
C ALA A 77 -11.90 11.14 -14.03
N GLU A 78 -11.53 12.13 -13.23
CA GLU A 78 -12.19 12.47 -11.95
C GLU A 78 -12.17 11.35 -10.89
N ARG A 79 -11.33 10.33 -11.07
CA ARG A 79 -11.05 9.30 -10.07
C ARG A 79 -9.64 9.45 -9.53
N HIS A 80 -9.40 8.82 -8.38
CA HIS A 80 -8.06 8.75 -7.82
C HIS A 80 -7.30 7.54 -8.32
N LEU A 81 -5.98 7.66 -8.41
CA LEU A 81 -5.09 6.51 -8.54
C LEU A 81 -5.03 5.80 -7.19
N SER A 82 -5.35 4.51 -7.17
CA SER A 82 -5.20 3.71 -5.96
C SER A 82 -3.72 3.50 -5.63
N SER A 83 -3.29 4.04 -4.50
CA SER A 83 -1.97 3.79 -3.92
C SER A 83 -1.69 2.30 -3.71
N ILE A 84 -2.69 1.54 -3.25
CA ILE A 84 -2.56 0.09 -3.00
C ILE A 84 -2.35 -0.70 -4.30
N ILE A 85 -3.04 -0.33 -5.38
CA ILE A 85 -2.90 -1.01 -6.68
C ILE A 85 -1.61 -0.59 -7.37
N ALA A 86 -1.25 0.69 -7.31
CA ALA A 86 -0.12 1.24 -8.04
C ALA A 86 1.24 0.97 -7.37
N ALA A 87 1.27 0.83 -6.04
CA ALA A 87 2.52 0.74 -5.27
C ALA A 87 3.47 -0.37 -5.74
N PRO A 88 3.04 -1.63 -5.96
CA PRO A 88 3.96 -2.69 -6.40
C PRO A 88 4.71 -2.31 -7.69
N THR A 89 3.99 -1.83 -8.70
CA THR A 89 4.57 -1.48 -9.99
C THR A 89 5.43 -0.22 -9.92
N ILE A 90 5.04 0.77 -9.12
CA ILE A 90 5.87 1.97 -8.89
C ILE A 90 7.17 1.61 -8.16
N CYS A 91 7.12 0.75 -7.15
CA CYS A 91 8.30 0.24 -6.46
C CYS A 91 9.23 -0.48 -7.45
N ASP A 92 8.70 -1.39 -8.27
CA ASP A 92 9.47 -2.11 -9.30
C ASP A 92 10.09 -1.15 -10.33
N PHE A 93 9.30 -0.18 -10.83
CA PHE A 93 9.76 0.82 -11.79
C PHE A 93 10.96 1.61 -11.25
N LEU A 94 10.85 2.14 -10.03
CA LEU A 94 11.94 2.90 -9.41
C LEU A 94 13.14 2.02 -9.05
N ALA A 95 12.92 0.77 -8.64
CA ALA A 95 13.97 -0.17 -8.28
C ALA A 95 14.85 -0.60 -9.47
N VAL A 96 14.31 -0.55 -10.70
CA VAL A 96 15.05 -0.83 -11.95
C VAL A 96 15.89 0.39 -12.40
N GLY A 97 15.76 1.53 -11.71
CA GLY A 97 16.66 2.69 -11.88
C GLY A 97 16.34 3.58 -13.07
N THR A 98 15.14 3.49 -13.66
CA THR A 98 14.70 4.25 -14.83
C THR A 98 14.38 5.73 -14.55
N GLY A 99 14.79 6.25 -13.40
CA GLY A 99 14.64 7.65 -13.09
C GLY A 99 13.21 8.04 -12.75
N GLN A 100 13.03 9.34 -12.66
CA GLN A 100 11.87 10.00 -12.10
C GLN A 100 10.54 9.55 -12.75
N LEU A 101 9.47 9.49 -11.96
CA LEU A 101 8.11 9.27 -12.44
C LEU A 101 7.13 10.28 -11.81
N VAL A 102 5.94 10.37 -12.40
CA VAL A 102 4.82 11.16 -11.86
C VAL A 102 3.66 10.23 -11.56
N ALA A 103 3.08 10.34 -10.36
CA ALA A 103 1.85 9.67 -9.97
C ALA A 103 0.74 10.72 -9.80
N GLU A 104 -0.26 10.71 -10.67
CA GLU A 104 -1.33 11.71 -10.72
C GLU A 104 -2.50 11.31 -9.81
N SER A 105 -3.02 12.26 -9.03
CA SER A 105 -4.22 12.08 -8.19
C SER A 105 -4.22 10.81 -7.33
N VAL A 106 -3.10 10.49 -6.68
CA VAL A 106 -3.00 9.36 -5.75
C VAL A 106 -3.95 9.57 -4.58
N ASP A 107 -4.73 8.57 -4.19
CA ASP A 107 -5.71 8.68 -3.10
C ASP A 107 -5.07 8.90 -1.73
N PHE A 108 -4.16 8.00 -1.33
CA PHE A 108 -3.42 8.03 -0.08
C PHE A 108 -1.92 7.95 -0.39
N PRO A 109 -1.29 9.09 -0.77
CA PRO A 109 0.15 9.20 -0.98
C PRO A 109 1.01 8.57 0.11
N MET A 110 0.52 8.59 1.37
CA MET A 110 1.17 7.95 2.51
C MET A 110 1.44 6.47 2.30
N ILE A 111 0.48 5.72 1.74
CA ILE A 111 0.65 4.28 1.49
C ILE A 111 1.79 4.06 0.50
N LEU A 112 1.77 4.80 -0.61
CA LEU A 112 2.80 4.70 -1.66
C LEU A 112 4.21 5.06 -1.13
N LEU A 113 4.31 6.12 -0.34
CA LEU A 113 5.57 6.53 0.28
C LEU A 113 6.13 5.44 1.20
N MET A 114 5.28 4.82 2.02
CA MET A 114 5.68 3.79 2.97
C MET A 114 6.04 2.48 2.27
N SER A 115 5.36 2.14 1.17
CA SER A 115 5.75 1.06 0.27
C SER A 115 7.18 1.26 -0.22
N LEU A 116 7.49 2.42 -0.81
CA LEU A 116 8.82 2.72 -1.34
C LEU A 116 9.91 2.65 -0.25
N LEU A 117 9.61 3.21 0.93
CA LEU A 117 10.51 3.16 2.08
C LEU A 117 10.74 1.73 2.59
N SER A 118 9.73 0.87 2.55
CA SER A 118 9.83 -0.54 2.99
C SER A 118 10.80 -1.36 2.13
N HIS A 119 10.97 -0.99 0.86
CA HIS A 119 11.96 -1.58 -0.06
C HIS A 119 13.37 -1.02 0.12
N GLY A 120 13.57 -0.12 1.08
CA GLY A 120 14.84 0.56 1.30
C GLY A 120 15.23 1.47 0.14
N LEU A 121 14.27 1.94 -0.66
CA LEU A 121 14.54 2.87 -1.74
C LEU A 121 14.79 4.27 -1.16
N GLU A 122 15.88 4.89 -1.59
CA GLU A 122 16.13 6.30 -1.36
C GLU A 122 15.42 7.09 -2.47
N ILE A 123 14.46 7.90 -2.07
CA ILE A 123 13.61 8.66 -2.96
C ILE A 123 13.55 10.10 -2.53
N GLU A 124 13.48 10.99 -3.50
CA GLU A 124 12.96 12.34 -3.35
C GLU A 124 11.50 12.32 -3.82
N CYS A 125 10.56 12.57 -2.90
CA CYS A 125 9.15 12.67 -3.22
C CYS A 125 8.70 14.13 -3.11
N GLU A 126 8.26 14.71 -4.22
CA GLU A 126 7.71 16.05 -4.32
C GLU A 126 6.19 15.98 -4.52
N LYS A 127 5.43 16.58 -3.60
CA LYS A 127 4.00 16.80 -3.79
C LYS A 127 3.78 17.95 -4.77
N LEU A 128 3.07 17.68 -5.87
CA LEU A 128 2.80 18.68 -6.92
C LEU A 128 1.62 19.57 -6.49
N GLY A 129 1.84 20.90 -6.41
CA GLY A 129 0.86 21.89 -5.95
C GLY A 129 1.49 23.10 -5.26
N ASP A 130 0.72 23.81 -4.40
CA ASP A 130 1.11 25.10 -3.81
C ASP A 130 2.20 25.03 -2.71
N GLU A 131 2.32 23.92 -1.98
CA GLU A 131 3.38 23.71 -0.99
C GLU A 131 4.25 22.52 -1.37
N ARG A 132 5.51 22.80 -1.72
CA ARG A 132 6.50 21.79 -2.07
C ARG A 132 6.93 21.02 -0.81
N VAL A 133 6.26 19.90 -0.53
CA VAL A 133 6.76 18.94 0.46
C VAL A 133 7.71 17.98 -0.21
N VAL A 134 8.97 18.01 0.22
CA VAL A 134 10.02 17.09 -0.24
C VAL A 134 10.32 16.10 0.87
N ILE A 135 10.17 14.82 0.57
CA ILE A 135 10.52 13.74 1.49
C ILE A 135 11.74 13.00 0.97
N PHE A 136 12.75 12.89 1.82
CA PHE A 136 13.92 12.06 1.60
C PHE A 136 13.84 10.82 2.46
N SER A 137 13.83 9.66 1.82
CA SER A 137 14.15 8.39 2.47
C SER A 137 15.67 8.25 2.51
N LYS A 138 16.26 8.26 3.71
CA LYS A 138 17.69 7.98 3.89
C LYS A 138 17.91 6.99 5.02
N ALA A 139 18.54 5.85 4.71
CA ALA A 139 18.76 4.76 5.65
C ALA A 139 17.48 4.39 6.45
N GLY A 140 16.32 4.37 5.78
CA GLY A 140 15.05 4.04 6.41
C GLY A 140 14.39 5.13 7.26
N ASN A 141 14.94 6.34 7.24
CA ASN A 141 14.38 7.48 7.95
C ASN A 141 13.83 8.48 6.95
N LEU A 142 12.74 9.13 7.36
CA LEU A 142 12.12 10.20 6.60
C LEU A 142 12.66 11.54 7.06
N ARG A 143 13.07 12.37 6.11
CA ARG A 143 13.40 13.78 6.33
C ARG A 143 12.49 14.64 5.47
N TYR A 144 12.09 15.78 6.00
CA TYR A 144 11.16 16.71 5.38
C TYR A 144 11.83 18.07 5.30
N GLU A 145 11.84 18.69 4.12
CA GLU A 145 12.37 20.04 3.97
C GLU A 145 11.32 21.13 4.22
N ASN A 146 10.04 20.86 3.90
CA ASN A 146 8.91 21.77 4.14
C ASN A 146 7.62 20.97 4.36
N GLY A 147 6.71 21.45 5.22
CA GLY A 147 5.38 20.87 5.44
C GLY A 147 5.32 19.70 6.43
N GLU A 148 4.12 19.11 6.52
CA GLU A 148 3.78 18.02 7.46
C GLU A 148 3.55 16.70 6.72
N ILE A 149 4.02 15.58 7.30
CA ILE A 149 3.84 14.24 6.72
C ILE A 149 2.35 13.88 6.60
N GLU A 150 1.52 14.38 7.50
CA GLU A 150 0.06 14.24 7.54
C GLU A 150 -0.60 14.75 6.24
N SER A 151 0.05 15.67 5.53
CA SER A 151 -0.43 16.16 4.23
C SER A 151 -0.46 15.08 3.13
N PHE A 152 0.22 13.94 3.33
CA PHE A 152 0.21 12.77 2.44
C PHE A 152 -0.97 11.81 2.73
N GLN A 153 -1.80 12.11 3.73
CA GLN A 153 -3.03 11.36 3.98
C GLN A 153 -4.20 11.83 3.09
N LYS A 154 -4.01 12.91 2.33
CA LYS A 154 -5.01 13.46 1.41
C LYS A 154 -4.62 13.20 -0.04
N PRO A 155 -5.60 13.08 -0.95
CA PRO A 155 -5.29 12.87 -2.36
C PRO A 155 -4.39 13.96 -2.94
N SER A 156 -3.37 13.55 -3.70
CA SER A 156 -2.47 14.48 -4.38
C SER A 156 -1.66 13.83 -5.48
N SER A 157 -1.13 14.66 -6.39
CA SER A 157 -0.17 14.22 -7.38
C SER A 157 1.25 14.31 -6.84
N LEU A 158 2.08 13.34 -7.17
CA LEU A 158 3.45 13.22 -6.70
C LEU A 158 4.42 13.14 -7.87
N LYS A 159 5.59 13.71 -7.69
CA LYS A 159 6.78 13.44 -8.49
C LYS A 159 7.77 12.65 -7.62
N LEU A 160 8.18 11.49 -8.10
CA LEU A 160 9.06 10.58 -7.37
C LEU A 160 10.37 10.45 -8.14
N SER A 161 11.50 10.69 -7.49
CA SER A 161 12.82 10.55 -8.07
C SER A 161 13.65 9.57 -7.26
N TYR A 162 14.17 8.53 -7.91
CA TYR A 162 15.13 7.62 -7.26
C TYR A 162 16.49 8.31 -7.08
N ILE A 163 17.08 8.17 -5.90
CA ILE A 163 18.40 8.70 -5.57
C ILE A 163 19.42 7.55 -5.69
N ALA A 164 20.23 7.58 -6.74
CA ALA A 164 21.21 6.53 -7.01
C ALA A 164 22.39 6.54 -6.03
N GLY A 165 22.97 5.36 -5.78
CA GLY A 165 24.25 5.21 -5.08
C GLY A 165 24.18 4.80 -3.61
N PHE A 166 23.03 4.31 -3.14
CA PHE A 166 22.88 3.86 -1.75
C PHE A 166 22.57 2.36 -1.65
N GLU A 167 23.11 1.72 -0.61
CA GLU A 167 22.85 0.31 -0.32
C GLU A 167 21.40 0.13 0.14
N ARG A 168 20.69 -0.84 -0.45
CA ARG A 168 19.36 -1.25 -0.01
C ARG A 168 19.45 -1.73 1.45
N ASN A 169 19.03 -0.88 2.38
CA ASN A 169 18.89 -1.27 3.77
C ASN A 169 17.46 -1.74 3.99
N LEU A 170 17.29 -3.06 4.06
CA LEU A 170 16.01 -3.65 4.42
C LEU A 170 15.64 -3.18 5.84
N LEU A 171 14.42 -2.67 5.95
CA LEU A 171 13.89 -2.18 7.20
C LEU A 171 13.52 -3.35 8.11
N SER A 172 14.08 -3.37 9.31
CA SER A 172 13.63 -4.29 10.37
C SER A 172 12.17 -3.99 10.72
N HIS A 173 11.32 -5.02 10.74
CA HIS A 173 9.93 -4.84 11.14
C HIS A 173 9.85 -4.59 12.66
N PRO A 174 8.89 -3.76 13.11
CA PRO A 174 8.70 -3.53 14.53
C PRO A 174 8.31 -4.86 15.21
N MET A 175 9.01 -5.20 16.29
CA MET A 175 8.72 -6.38 17.09
C MET A 175 7.76 -6.05 18.23
N GLY A 176 6.74 -6.88 18.42
CA GLY A 176 5.77 -6.76 19.50
C GLY A 176 4.37 -6.32 19.06
N GLU A 177 3.54 -6.00 20.04
CA GLU A 177 2.17 -5.55 19.83
C GLU A 177 2.13 -4.09 19.36
N LEU A 178 1.41 -3.84 18.27
CA LEU A 178 1.20 -2.53 17.69
C LEU A 178 -0.18 -2.00 18.08
N LYS A 179 -0.25 -0.72 18.44
CA LYS A 179 -1.53 -0.06 18.75
C LYS A 179 -2.18 0.38 17.44
N VAL A 180 -3.42 -0.04 17.23
CA VAL A 180 -4.26 0.38 16.09
C VAL A 180 -5.59 0.91 16.58
N ASP A 181 -6.24 1.76 15.79
CA ASP A 181 -7.62 2.17 16.05
C ASP A 181 -8.57 0.95 15.95
N GLY A 182 -9.51 0.81 16.88
CA GLY A 182 -10.35 -0.39 16.99
C GLY A 182 -11.48 -0.43 15.95
N ASP A 183 -12.03 0.72 15.60
CA ASP A 183 -13.15 0.82 14.67
C ASP A 183 -12.64 0.64 13.24
N SER A 184 -11.57 1.37 12.88
CA SER A 184 -10.89 1.20 11.60
C SER A 184 -10.34 -0.21 11.41
N TRP A 185 -9.82 -0.84 12.48
CA TRP A 185 -9.36 -2.23 12.41
C TRP A 185 -10.52 -3.20 12.13
N SER A 186 -11.68 -2.98 12.77
CA SER A 186 -12.87 -3.79 12.53
C SER A 186 -13.38 -3.64 11.08
N GLU A 187 -13.25 -2.44 10.50
CA GLU A 187 -13.53 -2.23 9.08
C GLU A 187 -12.58 -3.02 8.17
N LEU A 188 -11.28 -3.02 8.46
CA LEU A 188 -10.28 -3.83 7.73
C LEU A 188 -10.62 -5.33 7.80
N LEU A 189 -11.04 -5.82 8.96
CA LEU A 189 -11.49 -7.21 9.12
C LEU A 189 -12.70 -7.52 8.22
N SER A 190 -13.64 -6.57 8.08
CA SER A 190 -14.80 -6.76 7.19
C SER A 190 -14.42 -6.92 5.71
N TYR A 191 -13.34 -6.29 5.25
CA TYR A 191 -12.77 -6.53 3.92
C TYR A 191 -12.06 -7.88 3.86
N ALA A 192 -11.33 -8.25 4.92
CA ALA A 192 -10.64 -9.53 5.00
C ALA A 192 -11.61 -10.72 4.96
N GLU A 193 -12.77 -10.62 5.62
CA GLU A 193 -13.80 -11.66 5.59
C GLU A 193 -14.34 -11.94 4.18
N ARG A 194 -14.30 -10.96 3.27
CA ARG A 194 -14.70 -11.14 1.87
C ARG A 194 -13.77 -12.07 1.10
N CYS A 195 -12.58 -12.37 1.63
CA CYS A 195 -11.68 -13.36 1.02
C CYS A 195 -12.15 -14.81 1.26
N LEU A 196 -13.11 -15.01 2.17
CA LEU A 196 -13.65 -16.32 2.48
C LEU A 196 -14.73 -16.68 1.47
N VAL A 197 -14.67 -17.90 0.94
CA VAL A 197 -15.77 -18.45 0.14
C VAL A 197 -16.93 -18.80 1.08
N VAL A 198 -18.15 -18.38 0.73
CA VAL A 198 -19.35 -18.79 1.47
C VAL A 198 -19.42 -20.31 1.48
N GLY A 199 -19.48 -20.92 2.67
CA GLY A 199 -19.65 -22.36 2.85
C GLY A 199 -21.02 -22.82 2.35
N SER A 200 -21.18 -22.92 1.04
CA SER A 200 -22.36 -23.48 0.40
C SER A 200 -22.27 -25.01 0.40
N GLU A 201 -23.41 -25.69 0.31
CA GLU A 201 -23.46 -27.15 0.14
C GLU A 201 -22.65 -27.62 -1.08
N GLN A 202 -22.58 -26.77 -2.11
CA GLN A 202 -21.78 -26.97 -3.32
C GLN A 202 -20.26 -26.89 -3.03
N SER A 203 -19.80 -26.04 -2.13
CA SER A 203 -18.39 -25.98 -1.69
C SER A 203 -17.97 -27.22 -0.89
N ARG A 204 -18.88 -27.78 -0.07
CA ARG A 204 -18.66 -29.06 0.63
C ARG A 204 -18.61 -30.25 -0.31
N LEU A 205 -19.50 -30.29 -1.32
CA LEU A 205 -19.56 -31.37 -2.30
C LEU A 205 -18.37 -31.36 -3.28
N MET A 206 -17.73 -30.22 -3.48
CA MET A 206 -16.56 -30.05 -4.37
C MET A 206 -15.22 -30.21 -3.63
N GLU A 207 -15.21 -30.69 -2.38
CA GLU A 207 -14.00 -30.90 -1.56
C GLU A 207 -13.06 -29.69 -1.47
N ALA A 208 -13.59 -28.47 -1.65
CA ALA A 208 -12.80 -27.25 -1.58
C ALA A 208 -12.34 -27.04 -0.13
N GLY A 209 -11.10 -27.47 0.17
CA GLY A 209 -10.48 -27.37 1.50
C GLY A 209 -10.13 -28.72 2.15
N ALA A 210 -10.50 -29.85 1.55
CA ALA A 210 -9.91 -31.14 1.91
C ALA A 210 -8.60 -31.26 1.12
N GLY A 211 -7.50 -30.84 1.75
CA GLY A 211 -6.17 -31.21 1.25
C GLY A 211 -6.15 -32.72 0.99
N LEU A 212 -5.59 -33.10 -0.16
CA LEU A 212 -5.36 -34.48 -0.57
C LEU A 212 -5.05 -35.34 0.66
N ILE A 213 -5.90 -36.34 0.87
CA ILE A 213 -5.72 -37.36 1.89
C ILE A 213 -4.38 -38.03 1.55
N ASP A 214 -3.39 -37.81 2.41
CA ASP A 214 -2.06 -38.42 2.32
C ASP A 214 -2.27 -39.92 2.62
N GLU A 215 -2.40 -40.73 1.57
CA GLU A 215 -2.28 -42.18 1.66
C GLU A 215 -0.99 -42.61 0.95
N ASP A 216 0.07 -42.77 1.76
CA ASP A 216 1.18 -43.71 1.53
C ASP A 216 1.56 -44.39 2.86
#